data_AF-A0A8J6IIC1-F1
#
_entry.id   AF-A0A8J6IIC1-F1
#
_cell.length_a   1.000
_cell.length_b   1.000
_cell.length_c   1.000
_cell.angle_alpha   90.00
_cell.angle_beta   90.00
_cell.angle_gamma   90.00
#
_symmetry.space_group_name_H-M   'P 1'
#
loop_
_entity.id
_entity.type
_entity.pdbx_description
1 polymer ?
#
loop_
_entity_poly.entity_id
_entity_poly.type
_entity_poly.pdbx_seq_one_letter_code
_entity_poly.pdbx_strand_id
1 'polypeptide(L)'
;MADPDRRAADVPRDAPPLGRELSELIEDFAGLGLRDLKMIRDIYWRPRRVLRAMAAGSREEYGSAFRLWITSVGALLLSTLLGGGMGRVMVDADERGDGSVRNMITEASGDYAGVINDFESWVSLLTVPVSALAMLPVIFLLRAFARGIRLSRQLQTLAAITVSMTIPNILIMPYLMANSGNPAAILLAFSTYAVFMSTFARGGAGLYHHGWAGMAGKTAAIGGATILLNILASTAAMYAALAVAILQNTPA
;
A
#
# COMPACT_ATOMS: atom_id res chain seq x y z
N MET A 1 -67.90 10.95 17.10
CA MET A 1 -66.98 10.11 17.89
C MET A 1 -65.95 9.57 16.92
N ALA A 2 -64.75 10.15 16.93
CA ALA A 2 -63.65 9.75 16.06
C ALA A 2 -62.82 8.69 16.78
N ASP A 3 -62.63 7.56 16.11
CA ASP A 3 -61.84 6.41 16.54
C ASP A 3 -60.37 6.81 16.80
N PRO A 4 -59.86 6.69 18.04
CA PRO A 4 -58.51 7.12 18.40
C PRO A 4 -57.40 6.16 17.96
N ASP A 5 -57.70 5.00 17.37
CA ASP A 5 -56.69 3.97 17.08
C ASP A 5 -56.04 4.04 15.68
N ARG A 6 -56.23 5.13 14.93
CA ARG A 6 -55.82 5.20 13.51
C ARG A 6 -54.48 5.88 13.19
N ARG A 7 -53.54 5.97 14.14
CA ARG A 7 -52.19 6.52 13.86
C ARG A 7 -51.05 5.78 14.58
N ALA A 8 -51.02 4.45 14.49
CA ALA A 8 -49.75 3.76 14.49
C ALA A 8 -49.25 3.77 13.04
N ALA A 9 -48.35 4.72 12.73
CA ALA A 9 -47.67 4.77 11.45
C ALA A 9 -47.02 3.41 11.16
N ASP A 10 -47.31 2.86 9.99
CA ASP A 10 -46.63 1.72 9.40
C ASP A 10 -45.13 1.99 9.36
N VAL A 11 -44.42 1.58 10.41
CA VAL A 11 -42.98 1.37 10.34
C VAL A 11 -42.81 0.07 9.56
N PRO A 12 -42.20 0.08 8.35
CA PRO A 12 -41.98 -1.14 7.59
C PRO A 12 -41.21 -2.12 8.47
N ARG A 13 -41.81 -3.29 8.75
CA ARG A 13 -41.18 -4.36 9.53
C ARG A 13 -39.95 -4.98 8.84
N ASP A 14 -39.65 -4.51 7.62
CA ASP A 14 -38.60 -5.00 6.74
C ASP A 14 -37.46 -4.00 6.54
N ALA A 15 -37.38 -2.92 7.33
CA ALA A 15 -36.22 -2.05 7.31
C ALA A 15 -34.96 -2.92 7.59
N PRO A 16 -33.99 -2.99 6.66
CA PRO A 16 -32.79 -3.76 6.89
C PRO A 16 -32.16 -3.27 8.19
N PRO A 17 -31.58 -4.15 9.03
CA PRO A 17 -30.91 -3.69 10.22
C PRO A 17 -29.88 -2.64 9.81
N LEU A 18 -29.76 -1.55 10.57
CA LEU A 18 -28.96 -0.36 10.23
C LEU A 18 -27.52 -0.68 9.77
N GLY A 19 -26.96 -1.80 10.24
CA GLY A 19 -25.65 -2.31 9.81
C GLY A 19 -25.61 -2.91 8.39
N ARG A 20 -26.73 -3.36 7.84
CA ARG A 20 -26.87 -3.87 6.47
C ARG A 20 -26.94 -2.72 5.46
N GLU A 21 -27.73 -1.69 5.74
CA GLU A 21 -27.75 -0.46 4.93
C GLU A 21 -26.38 0.23 4.93
N LEU A 22 -25.74 0.35 6.09
CA LEU A 22 -24.39 0.91 6.17
C LEU A 22 -23.36 0.05 5.42
N SER A 23 -23.52 -1.29 5.44
CA SER A 23 -22.64 -2.18 4.69
C SER A 23 -22.83 -2.09 3.18
N GLU A 24 -24.08 -1.96 2.73
CA GLU A 24 -24.42 -1.78 1.32
C GLU A 24 -23.90 -0.42 0.84
N LEU A 25 -24.06 0.64 1.62
CA LEU A 25 -23.45 1.96 1.36
C LEU A 25 -21.91 1.92 1.29
N ILE A 26 -21.23 1.25 2.22
CA ILE A 26 -19.75 1.17 2.19
C ILE A 26 -19.27 0.31 1.01
N GLU A 27 -19.99 -0.76 0.68
CA GLU A 27 -19.69 -1.62 -0.46
C GLU A 27 -19.92 -0.88 -1.79
N ASP A 28 -20.97 -0.06 -1.87
CA ASP A 28 -21.30 0.77 -3.04
C ASP A 28 -20.36 1.98 -3.21
N PHE A 29 -19.93 2.61 -2.11
CA PHE A 29 -19.12 3.84 -2.18
C PHE A 29 -17.61 3.58 -2.21
N ALA A 30 -17.12 2.57 -1.48
CA ALA A 30 -15.69 2.29 -1.36
C ALA A 30 -15.26 0.97 -2.06
N GLY A 31 -16.21 0.17 -2.54
CA GLY A 31 -15.91 -1.19 -3.04
C GLY A 31 -15.37 -2.14 -1.96
N LEU A 32 -15.52 -1.77 -0.67
CA LEU A 32 -15.02 -2.51 0.48
C LEU A 32 -16.19 -3.13 1.24
N GLY A 33 -16.27 -4.45 1.28
CA GLY A 33 -17.31 -5.14 2.04
C GLY A 33 -16.98 -5.24 3.54
N LEU A 34 -17.96 -5.59 4.37
CA LEU A 34 -17.74 -5.91 5.80
C LEU A 34 -16.64 -6.97 6.02
N ARG A 35 -16.49 -7.90 5.08
CA ARG A 35 -15.44 -8.93 5.11
C ARG A 35 -14.04 -8.35 4.94
N ASP A 36 -13.90 -7.27 4.17
CA ASP A 36 -12.64 -6.58 3.96
C ASP A 36 -12.26 -5.78 5.21
N LEU A 37 -13.22 -5.09 5.84
CA LEU A 37 -13.01 -4.42 7.14
C LEU A 37 -12.62 -5.41 8.24
N LYS A 38 -13.31 -6.55 8.30
CA LYS A 38 -12.96 -7.65 9.21
C LYS A 38 -11.55 -8.16 8.94
N MET A 39 -11.15 -8.29 7.68
CA MET A 39 -9.81 -8.71 7.29
C MET A 39 -8.75 -7.69 7.72
N ILE A 40 -8.97 -6.39 7.50
CA ILE A 40 -8.07 -5.32 7.98
C ILE A 40 -7.87 -5.45 9.48
N ARG A 41 -8.95 -5.52 10.26
CA ARG A 41 -8.87 -5.72 11.72
C ARG A 41 -8.09 -6.99 12.07
N ASP A 42 -8.47 -8.12 11.50
CA ASP A 42 -7.89 -9.41 11.87
C ASP A 42 -6.43 -9.55 11.39
N ILE A 43 -5.96 -8.77 10.40
CA ILE A 43 -4.54 -8.70 10.01
C ILE A 43 -3.67 -8.22 11.18
N TYR A 44 -4.09 -7.18 11.92
CA TYR A 44 -3.31 -6.65 13.05
C TYR A 44 -3.47 -7.47 14.32
N TRP A 45 -4.71 -7.89 14.61
CA TRP A 45 -5.05 -8.54 15.87
C TRP A 45 -4.84 -10.06 15.82
N ARG A 46 -5.20 -10.70 14.71
CA ARG A 46 -5.23 -12.17 14.54
C ARG A 46 -4.56 -12.60 13.22
N PRO A 47 -3.31 -12.17 12.91
CA PRO A 47 -2.66 -12.40 11.61
C PRO A 47 -2.60 -13.89 11.23
N ARG A 48 -2.46 -14.79 12.21
CA ARG A 48 -2.45 -16.24 11.98
C ARG A 48 -3.72 -16.75 11.33
N ARG A 49 -4.87 -16.19 11.72
CA ARG A 49 -6.18 -16.59 11.19
C ARG A 49 -6.31 -16.18 9.73
N VAL A 50 -5.93 -14.94 9.41
CA VAL A 50 -5.96 -14.41 8.04
C VAL A 50 -5.03 -15.19 7.12
N LEU A 51 -3.76 -15.36 7.50
CA LEU A 51 -2.77 -16.04 6.65
C LEU A 51 -3.13 -17.51 6.41
N ARG A 52 -3.67 -18.22 7.41
CA ARG A 52 -4.17 -19.59 7.23
C ARG A 52 -5.37 -19.63 6.30
N ALA A 53 -6.32 -18.70 6.42
CA ALA A 53 -7.47 -18.63 5.52
C ALA A 53 -7.03 -18.38 4.07
N MET A 54 -6.08 -17.47 3.84
CA MET A 54 -5.52 -17.19 2.51
C MET A 54 -4.79 -18.41 1.93
N ALA A 55 -3.94 -19.08 2.74
CA ALA A 55 -3.23 -20.28 2.33
C ALA A 55 -4.14 -21.50 2.08
N ALA A 56 -5.26 -21.60 2.79
CA ALA A 56 -6.29 -22.59 2.56
C ALA A 56 -7.15 -22.25 1.33
N GLY A 57 -7.24 -20.97 0.96
CA GLY A 57 -8.10 -20.47 -0.11
C GLY A 57 -9.56 -20.30 0.32
N SER A 58 -9.81 -20.10 1.63
CA SER A 58 -11.16 -19.84 2.14
C SER A 58 -11.63 -18.45 1.74
N ARG A 59 -12.74 -18.37 0.98
CA ARG A 59 -13.41 -17.12 0.58
C ARG A 59 -14.63 -16.78 1.44
N GLU A 60 -15.02 -17.69 2.33
CA GLU A 60 -16.18 -17.49 3.20
C GLU A 60 -15.84 -16.57 4.38
N GLU A 61 -14.62 -16.68 4.90
CA GLU A 61 -14.22 -16.01 6.13
C GLU A 61 -13.77 -14.56 5.94
N TYR A 62 -13.12 -14.29 4.80
CA TYR A 62 -12.56 -13.00 4.38
C TYR A 62 -12.76 -12.79 2.87
N GLY A 63 -12.72 -11.52 2.44
CA GLY A 63 -12.71 -11.16 1.03
C GLY A 63 -11.38 -11.49 0.34
N SER A 64 -11.22 -11.05 -0.92
CA SER A 64 -9.94 -11.21 -1.61
C SER A 64 -8.92 -10.19 -1.08
N ALA A 65 -7.86 -10.69 -0.45
CA ALA A 65 -6.73 -9.87 -0.04
C ALA A 65 -6.06 -9.14 -1.20
N PHE A 66 -5.99 -9.76 -2.38
CA PHE A 66 -5.48 -9.11 -3.58
C PHE A 66 -6.34 -7.91 -4.01
N ARG A 67 -7.67 -8.04 -4.03
CA ARG A 67 -8.57 -6.90 -4.28
C ARG A 67 -8.34 -5.79 -3.26
N LEU A 68 -8.33 -6.14 -1.97
CA LEU A 68 -8.08 -5.16 -0.91
C LEU A 68 -6.73 -4.46 -1.07
N TRP A 69 -5.69 -5.21 -1.44
CA TRP A 69 -4.37 -4.65 -1.68
C TRP A 69 -4.37 -3.65 -2.84
N ILE A 70 -4.96 -3.99 -3.99
CA ILE A 70 -5.07 -3.06 -5.12
C ILE A 70 -5.87 -1.80 -4.73
N THR A 71 -6.99 -1.95 -4.04
CA THR A 71 -7.77 -0.80 -3.52
C THR A 71 -6.91 0.06 -2.59
N SER A 72 -6.14 -0.56 -1.70
CA SER A 72 -5.24 0.16 -0.79
C SER A 72 -4.07 0.84 -1.51
N VAL A 73 -3.56 0.28 -2.62
CA VAL A 73 -2.54 0.92 -3.46
C VAL A 73 -3.12 2.16 -4.14
N GLY A 74 -4.36 2.09 -4.64
CA GLY A 74 -5.06 3.25 -5.19
C GLY A 74 -5.29 4.34 -4.14
N ALA A 75 -5.73 3.97 -2.94
CA ALA A 75 -5.88 4.91 -1.82
C ALA A 75 -4.54 5.53 -1.39
N LEU A 76 -3.45 4.75 -1.42
CA LEU A 76 -2.11 5.25 -1.13
C LEU A 76 -1.65 6.26 -2.18
N LEU A 77 -1.89 5.97 -3.46
CA LEU A 77 -1.59 6.92 -4.55
C LEU A 77 -2.36 8.23 -4.36
N LEU A 78 -3.67 8.16 -4.09
CA LEU A 78 -4.47 9.35 -3.80
C LEU A 78 -3.92 10.12 -2.58
N SER A 79 -3.55 9.41 -1.52
CA SER A 79 -2.95 10.04 -0.35
C SER A 79 -1.61 10.72 -0.64
N THR A 80 -0.78 10.14 -1.53
CA THR A 80 0.48 10.75 -1.97
C THR A 80 0.22 12.03 -2.76
N LEU A 81 -0.76 12.00 -3.67
CA LEU A 81 -1.13 13.17 -4.46
C LEU A 81 -1.70 14.30 -3.59
N LEU A 82 -2.57 13.97 -2.63
CA LEU A 82 -3.11 14.93 -1.66
C LEU A 82 -2.04 15.50 -0.73
N GLY A 83 -0.96 14.74 -0.48
CA GLY A 83 0.18 15.18 0.34
C GLY A 83 1.15 16.14 -0.37
N GLY A 84 0.84 16.58 -1.59
CA GLY A 84 1.71 17.46 -2.39
C GLY A 84 2.69 16.73 -3.31
N GLY A 85 2.54 15.41 -3.47
CA GLY A 85 3.39 14.62 -4.35
C GLY A 85 4.80 14.37 -3.81
N MET A 86 5.62 13.70 -4.61
CA MET A 86 6.98 13.26 -4.26
C MET A 86 8.08 14.16 -4.85
N GLY A 87 7.71 15.27 -5.50
CA GLY A 87 8.62 16.16 -6.22
C GLY A 87 9.65 16.89 -5.36
N ARG A 88 9.28 17.23 -4.12
CA ARG A 88 10.14 17.92 -3.14
C ARG A 88 11.49 17.24 -2.91
N VAL A 89 11.60 15.93 -3.14
CA VAL A 89 12.86 15.19 -2.98
C VAL A 89 13.95 15.70 -3.92
N MET A 90 13.61 16.09 -5.15
CA MET A 90 14.58 16.57 -6.15
C MET A 90 14.95 18.03 -5.92
N VAL A 91 13.99 18.85 -5.52
CA VAL A 91 14.23 20.25 -5.10
C VAL A 91 15.13 20.29 -3.86
N ASP A 92 14.82 19.49 -2.84
CA ASP A 92 15.65 19.35 -1.64
C ASP A 92 17.06 18.81 -1.97
N ALA A 93 17.20 18.00 -3.03
CA ALA A 93 18.49 17.49 -3.50
C ALA A 93 19.29 18.53 -4.29
N ASP A 94 18.65 19.36 -5.12
CA ASP A 94 19.28 20.49 -5.82
C ASP A 94 19.77 21.54 -4.82
N GLU A 95 18.94 21.89 -3.84
CA GLU A 95 19.26 22.87 -2.79
C GLU A 95 20.45 22.45 -1.90
N ARG A 96 20.66 21.14 -1.74
CA ARG A 96 21.80 20.58 -0.98
C ARG A 96 23.02 20.27 -1.85
N GLY A 97 22.88 20.34 -3.17
CA GLY A 97 23.92 20.00 -4.13
C GLY A 97 24.86 21.17 -4.48
N ASP A 98 25.80 20.90 -5.36
CA ASP A 98 26.73 21.89 -5.94
C ASP A 98 26.18 22.56 -7.22
N GLY A 99 24.91 22.31 -7.56
CA GLY A 99 24.26 22.79 -8.78
C GLY A 99 24.62 22.02 -10.06
N SER A 100 25.41 20.96 -9.98
CA SER A 100 25.78 20.14 -11.15
C SER A 100 24.56 19.51 -11.85
N VAL A 101 23.56 19.07 -11.07
CA VAL A 101 22.31 18.49 -11.60
C VAL A 101 21.51 19.53 -12.37
N ARG A 102 21.37 20.74 -11.81
CA ARG A 102 20.73 21.88 -12.49
C ARG A 102 21.42 22.22 -13.80
N ASN A 103 22.75 22.28 -13.82
CA ASN A 103 23.51 22.58 -15.04
C ASN A 103 23.28 21.48 -16.09
N MET A 104 23.38 20.21 -15.72
CA MET A 104 23.15 19.09 -16.64
C MET A 104 21.74 19.07 -17.22
N ILE A 105 20.71 19.34 -16.40
CA ILE A 105 19.32 19.41 -16.87
C ILE A 105 19.12 20.62 -17.78
N THR A 106 19.69 21.78 -17.44
CA THR A 106 19.59 22.99 -18.25
C THR A 106 20.28 22.79 -19.61
N GLU A 107 21.44 22.14 -19.64
CA GLU A 107 22.13 21.78 -20.88
C GLU A 107 21.34 20.79 -21.74
N ALA A 108 20.67 19.81 -21.13
CA ALA A 108 19.94 18.77 -21.84
C ALA A 108 18.55 19.21 -22.35
N SER A 109 17.88 20.12 -21.64
CA SER A 109 16.48 20.49 -21.91
C SER A 109 16.27 21.97 -22.26
N GLY A 110 17.17 22.86 -21.87
CA GLY A 110 16.98 24.31 -21.98
C GLY A 110 15.98 24.91 -20.98
N ASP A 111 15.14 24.10 -20.32
CA ASP A 111 14.16 24.54 -19.32
C ASP A 111 14.18 23.65 -18.07
N TYR A 112 15.02 24.04 -17.11
CA TYR A 112 15.10 23.38 -15.81
C TYR A 112 13.76 23.41 -15.05
N ALA A 113 13.03 24.53 -15.11
CA ALA A 113 11.80 24.69 -14.32
C ALA A 113 10.68 23.77 -14.85
N GLY A 114 10.55 23.68 -16.18
CA GLY A 114 9.63 22.75 -16.85
C GLY A 114 9.95 21.29 -16.50
N VAL A 115 11.22 20.89 -16.61
CA VAL A 115 11.65 19.52 -16.26
C VAL A 115 11.36 19.17 -14.80
N ILE A 116 11.63 20.07 -13.85
CA ILE A 116 11.35 19.79 -12.44
C ILE A 116 9.85 19.60 -12.23
N ASN A 117 9.01 20.52 -12.73
CA ASN A 117 7.55 20.43 -12.57
C ASN A 117 6.96 19.12 -13.14
N ASP A 118 7.42 18.72 -14.34
CA ASP A 118 6.96 17.48 -14.97
C ASP A 118 7.51 16.25 -14.23
N PHE A 119 8.76 16.30 -13.76
CA PHE A 119 9.35 15.25 -12.93
C PHE A 119 8.53 15.03 -11.65
N GLU A 120 8.13 16.10 -10.95
CA GLU A 120 7.32 16.00 -9.72
C GLU A 120 6.01 15.25 -9.99
N SER A 121 5.36 15.57 -11.10
CA SER A 121 4.11 14.95 -11.54
C SER A 121 4.32 13.47 -11.85
N TRP A 122 5.33 13.13 -12.66
CA TRP A 122 5.61 11.75 -13.06
C TRP A 122 6.07 10.87 -11.91
N VAL A 123 6.94 11.34 -11.03
CA VAL A 123 7.36 10.56 -9.84
C VAL A 123 6.15 10.25 -8.96
N SER A 124 5.31 11.25 -8.69
CA SER A 124 4.13 11.07 -7.84
C SER A 124 3.16 10.04 -8.41
N LEU A 125 3.02 9.98 -9.73
CA LEU A 125 2.18 9.00 -10.43
C LEU A 125 2.80 7.61 -10.50
N LEU A 126 4.12 7.51 -10.73
CA LEU A 126 4.79 6.25 -11.02
C LEU A 126 5.23 5.49 -9.77
N THR A 127 5.65 6.17 -8.70
CA THR A 127 6.30 5.47 -7.58
C THR A 127 5.37 4.46 -6.92
N VAL A 128 4.13 4.83 -6.59
CA VAL A 128 3.22 3.94 -5.86
C VAL A 128 2.88 2.66 -6.67
N PRO A 129 2.48 2.75 -7.96
CA PRO A 129 2.23 1.56 -8.79
C PRO A 129 3.48 0.72 -9.03
N VAL A 130 4.63 1.34 -9.34
CA VAL A 130 5.88 0.63 -9.62
C VAL A 130 6.36 -0.12 -8.37
N SER A 131 6.32 0.53 -7.21
CA SER A 131 6.62 -0.10 -5.92
C SER A 131 5.69 -1.26 -5.60
N ALA A 132 4.39 -1.13 -5.87
CA ALA A 132 3.43 -2.22 -5.64
C ALA A 132 3.74 -3.44 -6.52
N LEU A 133 4.00 -3.23 -7.81
CA LEU A 133 4.35 -4.31 -8.75
C LEU A 133 5.69 -4.97 -8.39
N ALA A 134 6.66 -4.18 -7.94
CA ALA A 134 7.97 -4.68 -7.52
C ALA A 134 7.92 -5.61 -6.30
N MET A 135 6.82 -5.65 -5.55
CA MET A 135 6.63 -6.61 -4.46
C MET A 135 6.24 -8.01 -4.94
N LEU A 136 5.70 -8.15 -6.17
CA LEU A 136 5.22 -9.45 -6.67
C LEU A 136 6.29 -10.56 -6.64
N PRO A 137 7.58 -10.32 -6.98
CA PRO A 137 8.62 -11.34 -6.88
C PRO A 137 8.81 -11.96 -5.48
N VAL A 138 8.38 -11.28 -4.40
CA VAL A 138 8.42 -11.82 -3.03
C VAL A 138 7.58 -13.10 -2.90
N ILE A 139 6.61 -13.31 -3.79
CA ILE A 139 5.81 -14.55 -3.85
C ILE A 139 6.69 -15.80 -4.04
N PHE A 140 7.82 -15.68 -4.72
CA PHE A 140 8.74 -16.82 -4.96
C PHE A 140 9.46 -17.22 -3.67
N LEU A 141 9.77 -16.26 -2.79
CA LEU A 141 10.28 -16.55 -1.45
C LEU A 141 9.22 -17.25 -0.59
N LEU A 142 7.98 -16.75 -0.60
CA LEU A 142 6.86 -17.40 0.10
C LEU A 142 6.64 -18.84 -0.40
N ARG A 143 6.74 -19.06 -1.71
CA ARG A 143 6.66 -20.39 -2.32
C ARG A 143 7.84 -21.28 -1.91
N ALA A 144 9.05 -20.75 -1.83
CA ALA A 144 10.22 -21.49 -1.36
C ALA A 144 10.05 -21.94 0.10
N PHE A 145 9.38 -21.13 0.93
CA PHE A 145 9.14 -21.45 2.33
C PHE A 145 8.02 -22.46 2.57
N ALA A 146 7.04 -22.53 1.66
CA ALA A 146 5.90 -23.43 1.75
C ALA A 146 5.50 -23.95 0.35
N ARG A 147 6.23 -24.97 -0.13
CA ARG A 147 6.08 -25.54 -1.48
C ARG A 147 4.71 -26.19 -1.76
N GLY A 148 3.97 -26.58 -0.70
CA GLY A 148 2.64 -27.20 -0.81
C GLY A 148 1.49 -26.23 -1.12
N ILE A 149 1.72 -24.91 -1.08
CA ILE A 149 0.68 -23.91 -1.29
C ILE A 149 0.66 -23.47 -2.77
N ARG A 150 -0.52 -23.46 -3.39
CA ARG A 150 -0.72 -22.98 -4.77
C ARG A 150 -0.31 -21.51 -4.91
N LEU A 151 0.25 -21.14 -6.06
CA LEU A 151 0.76 -19.78 -6.31
C LEU A 151 -0.32 -18.70 -6.12
N SER A 152 -1.56 -18.95 -6.58
CA SER A 152 -2.68 -18.02 -6.38
C SER A 152 -2.98 -17.75 -4.91
N ARG A 153 -2.77 -18.74 -4.03
CA ARG A 153 -2.96 -18.57 -2.58
C ARG A 153 -1.78 -17.85 -1.93
N GLN A 154 -0.57 -18.11 -2.42
CA GLN A 154 0.62 -17.34 -2.02
C GLN A 154 0.47 -15.86 -2.37
N LEU A 155 -0.13 -15.54 -3.52
CA LEU A 155 -0.43 -14.16 -3.91
C LEU A 155 -1.41 -13.49 -2.95
N GLN A 156 -2.46 -14.20 -2.51
CA GLN A 156 -3.40 -13.69 -1.51
C GLN A 156 -2.72 -13.50 -0.16
N THR A 157 -1.83 -14.41 0.26
CA THR A 157 -1.03 -14.24 1.48
C THR A 157 -0.12 -13.02 1.38
N LEU A 158 0.62 -12.87 0.28
CA LEU A 158 1.47 -11.70 0.05
C LEU A 158 0.65 -10.42 0.14
N ALA A 159 -0.47 -10.35 -0.59
CA ALA A 159 -1.37 -9.21 -0.57
C ALA A 159 -1.88 -8.89 0.85
N ALA A 160 -2.27 -9.89 1.64
CA ALA A 160 -2.72 -9.69 3.01
C ALA A 160 -1.62 -9.11 3.91
N ILE A 161 -0.38 -9.59 3.78
CA ILE A 161 0.74 -9.07 4.57
C ILE A 161 1.10 -7.65 4.09
N THR A 162 1.08 -7.39 2.77
CA THR A 162 1.36 -6.05 2.24
C THR A 162 0.30 -5.02 2.67
N VAL A 163 -0.98 -5.40 2.73
CA VAL A 163 -2.05 -4.55 3.28
C VAL A 163 -1.73 -4.07 4.71
N SER A 164 -1.08 -4.90 5.53
CA SER A 164 -0.68 -4.50 6.90
C SER A 164 0.30 -3.32 6.94
N MET A 165 1.05 -3.12 5.86
CA MET A 165 1.98 -2.00 5.67
C MET A 165 1.33 -0.84 4.92
N THR A 166 0.53 -1.15 3.90
CA THR A 166 -0.10 -0.15 3.05
C THR A 166 -1.11 0.70 3.81
N ILE A 167 -1.91 0.09 4.70
CA ILE A 167 -2.93 0.83 5.46
C ILE A 167 -2.32 1.89 6.40
N PRO A 168 -1.30 1.58 7.23
CA PRO A 168 -0.63 2.62 8.00
C PRO A 168 0.06 3.64 7.10
N ASN A 169 0.68 3.20 6.00
CA ASN A 169 1.31 4.10 5.03
C ASN A 169 0.31 5.13 4.47
N ILE A 170 -0.92 4.73 4.14
CA ILE A 170 -1.97 5.67 3.69
C ILE A 170 -2.18 6.80 4.71
N LEU A 171 -2.21 6.46 6.01
CA LEU A 171 -2.50 7.44 7.06
C LEU A 171 -1.31 8.38 7.33
N ILE A 172 -0.08 7.85 7.25
CA ILE A 172 1.11 8.64 7.57
C ILE A 172 1.69 9.39 6.36
N MET A 173 1.33 9.02 5.12
CA MET A 173 1.95 9.57 3.92
C MET A 173 1.89 11.11 3.85
N PRO A 174 0.75 11.79 4.16
CA PRO A 174 0.71 13.25 4.15
C PRO A 174 1.68 13.87 5.16
N TYR A 175 1.83 13.25 6.33
CA TYR A 175 2.80 13.67 7.33
C TYR A 175 4.25 13.47 6.85
N LEU A 176 4.53 12.34 6.19
CA LEU A 176 5.86 12.06 5.62
C LEU A 176 6.24 13.08 4.55
N MET A 177 5.31 13.47 3.68
CA MET A 177 5.54 14.47 2.63
C MET A 177 5.74 15.88 3.21
N ALA A 178 4.95 16.26 4.22
CA ALA A 178 5.10 17.54 4.89
C ALA A 178 6.45 17.67 5.65
N ASN A 179 7.03 16.55 6.06
CA ASN A 179 8.24 16.48 6.87
C ASN A 179 9.41 15.78 6.15
N SER A 180 9.48 15.90 4.81
CA SER A 180 10.58 15.36 4.02
C SER A 180 11.91 15.94 4.53
N GLY A 181 12.83 15.06 4.98
CA GLY A 181 14.12 15.46 5.57
C GLY A 181 14.19 15.41 7.10
N ASN A 182 13.07 15.23 7.81
CA ASN A 182 13.11 14.97 9.25
C ASN A 182 13.52 13.50 9.53
N PRO A 183 14.56 13.21 10.32
CA PRO A 183 14.94 11.84 10.69
C PRO A 183 13.79 11.04 11.32
N ALA A 184 12.88 11.71 12.05
CA ALA A 184 11.70 11.07 12.63
C ALA A 184 10.71 10.58 11.56
N ALA A 185 10.59 11.28 10.42
CA ALA A 185 9.76 10.83 9.30
C ALA A 185 10.33 9.55 8.66
N ILE A 186 11.66 9.46 8.55
CA ILE A 186 12.34 8.24 8.08
C ILE A 186 12.06 7.07 9.03
N LEU A 187 12.22 7.26 10.34
CA LEU A 187 11.91 6.23 11.33
C LEU A 187 10.44 5.79 11.28
N LEU A 188 9.52 6.74 11.10
CA LEU A 188 8.09 6.44 10.95
C LEU A 188 7.81 5.63 9.68
N ALA A 189 8.46 5.93 8.55
CA ALA A 189 8.36 5.12 7.34
C ALA A 189 8.90 3.69 7.55
N PHE A 190 10.02 3.53 8.26
CA PHE A 190 10.53 2.19 8.61
C PHE A 190 9.61 1.42 9.58
N SER A 191 8.83 2.12 10.40
CA SER A 191 7.88 1.47 11.32
C SER A 191 6.80 0.67 10.58
N THR A 192 6.40 1.07 9.37
CA THR A 192 5.38 0.32 8.60
C THR A 192 5.94 -0.99 8.04
N TYR A 193 7.22 -1.04 7.70
CA TYR A 193 7.92 -2.31 7.44
C TYR A 193 8.01 -3.18 8.69
N ALA A 194 8.18 -2.60 9.88
CA ALA A 194 8.13 -3.37 11.11
C ALA A 194 6.75 -4.01 11.32
N VAL A 195 5.66 -3.32 10.96
CA VAL A 195 4.29 -3.87 10.97
C VAL A 195 4.15 -5.01 9.96
N PHE A 196 4.67 -4.86 8.74
CA PHE A 196 4.74 -5.92 7.73
C PHE A 196 5.44 -7.17 8.28
N MET A 197 6.65 -6.99 8.81
CA MET A 197 7.48 -8.08 9.33
C MET A 197 6.83 -8.75 10.55
N SER A 198 6.24 -7.97 11.46
CA SER A 198 5.50 -8.47 12.61
C SER A 198 4.29 -9.30 12.20
N THR A 199 3.54 -8.84 11.19
CA THR A 199 2.38 -9.55 10.62
C THR A 199 2.80 -10.90 10.05
N PHE A 200 3.89 -10.95 9.27
CA PHE A 200 4.43 -12.21 8.75
C PHE A 200 4.96 -13.12 9.87
N ALA A 201 5.77 -12.62 10.79
CA ALA A 201 6.34 -13.42 11.89
C ALA A 201 5.26 -14.02 12.80
N ARG A 202 4.24 -13.22 13.14
CA ARG A 202 3.13 -13.69 13.97
C ARG A 202 2.23 -14.63 13.18
N GLY A 203 1.86 -14.26 11.96
CA GLY A 203 0.86 -14.96 11.14
C GLY A 203 1.37 -16.21 10.44
N GLY A 204 2.65 -16.26 10.09
CA GLY A 204 3.29 -17.36 9.38
C GLY A 204 3.68 -18.55 10.25
N ALA A 205 3.50 -18.46 11.57
CA ALA A 205 3.84 -19.53 12.50
C ALA A 205 3.07 -20.83 12.21
N GLY A 206 3.82 -21.91 11.99
CA GLY A 206 3.29 -23.23 11.65
C GLY A 206 2.89 -23.40 10.17
N LEU A 207 2.99 -22.34 9.36
CA LEU A 207 2.69 -22.37 7.93
C LEU A 207 3.95 -22.14 7.09
N TYR A 208 4.70 -21.08 7.39
CA TYR A 208 5.92 -20.69 6.68
C TYR A 208 7.18 -20.93 7.51
N HIS A 209 7.08 -20.98 8.83
CA HIS A 209 8.23 -21.21 9.71
C HIS A 209 7.85 -22.04 10.96
N HIS A 210 8.84 -22.79 11.44
CA HIS A 210 8.78 -23.56 12.68
C HIS A 210 9.96 -23.16 13.58
N GLY A 211 9.69 -22.96 14.87
CA GLY A 211 10.69 -22.47 15.83
C GLY A 211 11.06 -21.00 15.65
N TRP A 212 11.81 -20.47 16.62
CA TRP A 212 12.19 -19.05 16.67
C TRP A 212 13.25 -18.68 15.62
N ALA A 213 14.25 -19.54 15.40
CA ALA A 213 15.28 -19.32 14.38
C ALA A 213 14.68 -19.27 12.96
N GLY A 214 13.74 -20.17 12.65
CA GLY A 214 13.03 -20.18 11.36
C GLY A 214 12.15 -18.94 11.18
N MET A 215 11.53 -18.45 12.26
CA MET A 215 10.75 -17.21 12.25
C MET A 215 11.66 -16.01 11.94
N ALA A 216 12.75 -15.84 12.69
CA ALA A 216 13.67 -14.73 12.51
C ALA A 216 14.28 -14.71 11.10
N GLY A 217 14.84 -15.84 10.65
CA GLY A 217 15.50 -15.93 9.35
C GLY A 217 14.56 -15.67 8.17
N LYS A 218 13.37 -16.28 8.16
CA LYS A 218 12.41 -16.12 7.05
C LYS A 218 11.75 -14.74 7.06
N THR A 219 11.53 -14.15 8.24
CA THR A 219 11.02 -12.78 8.36
C THR A 219 12.06 -11.78 7.86
N ALA A 220 13.33 -11.94 8.25
CA ALA A 220 14.42 -11.11 7.75
C ALA A 220 14.58 -11.23 6.23
N ALA A 221 14.48 -12.44 5.67
CA ALA A 221 14.57 -12.66 4.23
C ALA A 221 13.44 -11.94 3.45
N ILE A 222 12.18 -12.09 3.86
CA ILE A 222 11.06 -11.41 3.18
C ILE A 222 11.10 -9.91 3.42
N GLY A 223 11.35 -9.46 4.65
CA GLY A 223 11.46 -8.04 4.98
C GLY A 223 12.58 -7.36 4.19
N GLY A 224 13.78 -7.95 4.20
CA GLY A 224 14.94 -7.46 3.44
C GLY A 224 14.69 -7.44 1.93
N ALA A 225 14.11 -8.51 1.37
CA ALA A 225 13.74 -8.53 -0.04
C ALA A 225 12.71 -7.44 -0.38
N THR A 226 11.69 -7.25 0.47
CA THR A 226 10.65 -6.23 0.25
C THR A 226 11.23 -4.82 0.30
N ILE A 227 12.11 -4.52 1.27
CA ILE A 227 12.79 -3.24 1.39
C ILE A 227 13.68 -2.99 0.17
N LEU A 228 14.51 -3.97 -0.20
CA LEU A 228 15.42 -3.86 -1.35
C LEU A 228 14.65 -3.63 -2.66
N LEU A 229 13.60 -4.42 -2.90
CA LEU A 229 12.77 -4.28 -4.09
C LEU A 229 12.07 -2.91 -4.12
N ASN A 230 11.59 -2.41 -2.97
CA ASN A 230 10.95 -1.12 -2.94
C ASN A 230 11.94 0.04 -3.16
N ILE A 231 13.17 -0.06 -2.65
CA ILE A 231 14.24 0.91 -2.96
C ILE A 231 14.52 0.90 -4.46
N LEU A 232 14.80 -0.26 -5.04
CA LEU A 232 15.08 -0.39 -6.48
C LEU A 232 13.92 0.12 -7.34
N ALA A 233 12.69 -0.17 -6.96
CA ALA A 233 11.48 0.28 -7.65
C ALA A 233 11.32 1.80 -7.58
N SER A 234 11.54 2.38 -6.39
CA SER A 234 11.46 3.83 -6.18
C SER A 234 12.54 4.54 -7.00
N THR A 235 13.78 4.04 -6.98
CA THR A 235 14.88 4.55 -7.80
C THR A 235 14.57 4.45 -9.30
N ALA A 236 14.05 3.30 -9.76
CA ALA A 236 13.67 3.12 -11.16
C ALA A 236 12.55 4.07 -11.59
N ALA A 237 11.53 4.28 -10.74
CA ALA A 237 10.46 5.23 -10.99
C ALA A 237 10.98 6.67 -11.07
N MET A 238 11.93 7.06 -10.21
CA MET A 238 12.58 8.37 -10.26
C MET A 238 13.33 8.56 -11.57
N TYR A 239 14.15 7.59 -12.00
CA TYR A 239 14.87 7.70 -13.28
C TYR A 239 13.94 7.74 -14.49
N ALA A 240 12.87 6.93 -14.48
CA ALA A 240 11.88 6.94 -15.55
C ALA A 240 11.15 8.28 -15.63
N ALA A 241 10.73 8.83 -14.49
CA ALA A 241 10.10 10.15 -14.42
C ALA A 241 11.02 11.26 -14.94
N LEU A 242 12.31 11.24 -14.55
CA LEU A 242 13.29 12.22 -15.02
C LEU A 242 13.52 12.12 -16.52
N ALA A 243 13.64 10.90 -17.05
CA ALA A 243 13.82 10.69 -18.48
C ALA A 243 12.61 11.21 -19.28
N VAL A 244 11.39 10.91 -18.83
CA VAL A 244 10.17 11.42 -19.49
C VAL A 244 10.09 12.94 -19.41
N ALA A 245 10.37 13.54 -18.24
CA ALA A 245 10.34 14.98 -18.05
C ALA A 245 11.37 15.70 -18.96
N ILE A 246 12.59 15.19 -19.08
CA ILE A 246 13.59 15.74 -20.00
C ILE A 246 13.09 15.65 -21.44
N LEU A 247 12.61 14.49 -21.88
CA LEU A 247 12.13 14.29 -23.26
C LEU A 247 10.95 15.20 -23.63
N GLN A 248 10.09 15.55 -22.67
CA GLN A 248 8.96 16.47 -22.88
C GLN A 248 9.38 17.92 -23.03
N ASN A 249 10.54 18.30 -22.49
CA ASN A 249 11.02 19.68 -22.44
C ASN A 249 12.22 19.94 -23.37
N THR A 250 12.80 18.91 -24.00
CA THR A 250 13.84 19.11 -25.02
C THR A 250 13.25 19.73 -26.30
N PRO A 251 13.79 20.86 -26.79
CA PRO A 251 13.35 21.45 -28.05
C PRO A 251 13.62 20.50 -29.23
N ALA A 252 12.66 20.42 -30.16
CA ALA A 252 12.72 19.57 -31.35
C ALA A 252 13.82 19.98 -32.35
#